data_AF-A0A6J0K7H0-F1
#
_entry.id   AF-A0A6J0K7H0-F1
#
_cell.length_a   1.000
_cell.length_b   1.000
_cell.length_c   1.000
_cell.angle_alpha   90.00
_cell.angle_beta   90.00
_cell.angle_gamma   90.00
#
_symmetry.space_group_name_H-M   'P 1'
#
loop_
_entity.id
_entity.type
_entity.pdbx_description
1 polymer ?
#
loop_
_entity_poly.entity_id
_entity_poly.type
_entity_poly.pdbx_seq_one_letter_code
_entity_poly.pdbx_strand_id
1 'polypeptide(L)'
;MDQTRGFRFLGQVETCRVLLLMTLVVAFVLGLQYFEITPISIGSRGNSTVSGFIEPSDITKSDENEMFLAPQEATSDFRPRNSTTEVLNNSPEAYEHKFLNNSPKAYGQSRGNETANSHHPLQPKIPQSNKKHERSTKKPPLVVMSITQMNNMLLKRHSDPNNSVAPRWESNVDKELRDARNQIKNADLVKKDDTLYAPLYHNLSIFKRSYELMEQTLKVYIYSDGDRPIFHQPEAVMEGVYASEGWFMKLMESSHRFLTKDPTKAHVFYLAFSSRILQQKLYVRDSHSRKNLVKYLRDHIDFIISSYPFWNRTRGSDHFFTSCHDWAPAETRGPYMNCIRSLCNADVGVDFVVGKDVSLPETKISSAQNPNGNIGGNRPSKRNILAFFAGSAFALKGTR
;
A
#
# COMPACT_ATOMS: atom_id res chain seq x y z
N MET A 1 -60.59 6.47 -31.61
CA MET A 1 -60.47 7.88 -31.16
C MET A 1 -59.36 7.92 -30.12
N ASP A 2 -58.45 8.87 -30.23
CA ASP A 2 -57.08 8.72 -29.72
C ASP A 2 -56.83 9.57 -28.46
N GLN A 3 -56.60 8.89 -27.33
CA GLN A 3 -56.42 9.49 -26.01
C GLN A 3 -55.03 10.12 -25.82
N THR A 4 -54.09 9.94 -26.76
CA THR A 4 -52.70 10.37 -26.63
C THR A 4 -52.46 11.87 -26.87
N ARG A 5 -53.39 12.59 -27.52
CA ARG A 5 -53.24 14.03 -27.79
C ARG A 5 -53.44 14.94 -26.55
N GLY A 6 -54.23 14.52 -25.56
CA GLY A 6 -54.51 15.33 -24.37
C GLY A 6 -53.31 15.47 -23.43
N PHE A 7 -52.59 14.38 -23.19
CA PHE A 7 -51.47 14.36 -22.22
C PHE A 7 -50.25 15.19 -22.65
N ARG A 8 -50.01 15.39 -23.95
CA ARG A 8 -48.91 16.25 -24.42
C ARG A 8 -49.13 17.73 -24.11
N PHE A 9 -50.38 18.20 -24.07
CA PHE A 9 -50.68 19.60 -23.83
C PHE A 9 -50.59 19.98 -22.33
N LEU A 10 -51.02 19.10 -21.41
CA LEU A 10 -50.85 19.36 -19.97
C LEU A 10 -49.37 19.45 -19.57
N GLY A 11 -48.56 18.48 -20.01
CA GLY A 11 -47.12 18.46 -19.67
C GLY A 11 -46.37 19.71 -20.15
N GLN A 12 -46.77 20.30 -21.28
CA GLN A 12 -46.14 21.51 -21.80
C GLN A 12 -46.45 22.75 -20.94
N VAL A 13 -47.69 22.88 -20.44
CA VAL A 13 -48.10 23.98 -19.54
C VAL A 13 -47.43 23.88 -18.17
N GLU A 14 -47.31 22.67 -17.62
CA GLU A 14 -46.59 22.44 -16.36
C GLU A 14 -45.09 22.70 -16.51
N THR A 15 -44.47 22.28 -17.62
CA THR A 15 -43.05 22.57 -17.91
C THR A 15 -42.80 24.09 -17.99
N CYS A 16 -43.69 24.85 -18.63
CA CYS A 16 -43.58 26.32 -18.65
C CYS A 16 -43.69 26.94 -17.25
N ARG A 17 -44.57 26.45 -16.39
CA ARG A 17 -44.69 26.94 -14.99
C ARG A 17 -43.43 26.65 -14.17
N VAL A 18 -42.84 25.46 -14.31
CA VAL A 18 -41.59 25.11 -13.62
C VAL A 18 -40.43 25.99 -14.09
N LEU A 19 -40.28 26.20 -15.39
CA LEU A 19 -39.24 27.09 -15.93
C LEU A 19 -39.39 28.53 -15.42
N LEU A 20 -40.60 29.07 -15.39
CA LEU A 20 -40.87 30.44 -14.91
C LEU A 20 -40.55 30.59 -13.42
N LEU A 21 -40.89 29.58 -12.59
CA LEU A 21 -40.49 29.53 -11.17
C LEU A 21 -38.97 29.46 -11.00
N MET A 22 -38.27 28.63 -11.76
CA MET A 22 -36.80 28.54 -11.71
C MET A 22 -36.14 29.86 -12.13
N THR A 23 -36.66 30.56 -13.15
CA THR A 23 -36.18 31.88 -13.55
C THR A 23 -36.37 32.93 -12.46
N LEU A 24 -37.53 32.93 -11.76
CA LEU A 24 -37.78 33.84 -10.64
C LEU A 24 -36.87 33.56 -9.44
N VAL A 25 -36.60 32.28 -9.12
CA VAL A 25 -35.66 31.90 -8.05
C VAL A 25 -34.23 32.35 -8.39
N VAL A 26 -33.77 32.15 -9.62
CA VAL A 26 -32.44 32.63 -10.06
C VAL A 26 -32.36 34.16 -10.02
N ALA A 27 -33.39 34.88 -10.49
CA ALA A 27 -33.43 36.33 -10.43
C ALA A 27 -33.42 36.86 -8.98
N PHE A 28 -34.11 36.18 -8.06
CA PHE A 28 -34.12 36.54 -6.63
C PHE A 28 -32.76 36.29 -5.97
N VAL A 29 -32.10 35.15 -6.24
CA VAL A 29 -30.76 34.84 -5.74
C VAL A 29 -29.73 35.85 -6.27
N LEU A 30 -29.78 36.18 -7.57
CA LEU A 30 -28.91 37.19 -8.17
C LEU A 30 -29.19 38.58 -7.58
N GLY A 31 -30.46 38.92 -7.29
CA GLY A 31 -30.84 40.16 -6.63
C GLY A 31 -30.26 40.27 -5.21
N LEU A 32 -30.35 39.22 -4.40
CA LEU A 32 -29.72 39.18 -3.07
C LEU A 32 -28.18 39.29 -3.15
N GLN A 33 -27.55 38.55 -4.07
CA GLN A 33 -26.11 38.63 -4.31
C GLN A 33 -25.64 40.00 -4.81
N TYR A 34 -26.52 40.77 -5.48
CA TYR A 34 -26.20 42.11 -5.99
C TYR A 34 -26.39 43.21 -4.94
N PHE A 35 -27.23 42.99 -3.92
CA PHE A 35 -27.55 44.01 -2.91
C PHE A 35 -26.92 43.79 -1.52
N GLU A 36 -26.34 42.62 -1.23
CA GLU A 36 -25.66 42.39 0.06
C GLU A 36 -24.15 42.69 0.07
N ILE A 37 -23.85 43.92 0.52
CA ILE A 37 -22.72 44.30 1.39
C ILE A 37 -21.34 44.52 0.73
N THR A 38 -21.09 45.78 0.38
CA THR A 38 -19.75 46.40 0.50
C THR A 38 -19.33 46.54 1.98
N PRO A 39 -18.05 46.34 2.34
CA PRO A 39 -17.60 46.34 3.74
C PRO A 39 -17.49 47.76 4.33
N ILE A 40 -18.12 47.99 5.48
CA ILE A 40 -17.94 49.21 6.28
C ILE A 40 -16.73 49.04 7.20
N SER A 41 -15.75 49.94 7.07
CA SER A 41 -14.62 50.08 7.99
C SER A 41 -14.88 51.18 9.01
N ILE A 42 -14.78 50.86 10.31
CA ILE A 42 -14.73 51.81 11.43
C ILE A 42 -13.67 51.28 12.41
N GLY A 43 -12.79 52.15 12.92
CA GLY A 43 -11.65 51.73 13.74
C GLY A 43 -11.43 52.51 15.04
N SER A 44 -10.35 52.13 15.73
CA SER A 44 -9.59 52.88 16.75
C SER A 44 -10.24 53.31 18.07
N ARG A 45 -9.92 52.56 19.14
CA ARG A 45 -9.51 52.98 20.51
C ARG A 45 -9.31 51.70 21.36
N GLY A 46 -8.40 51.57 22.33
CA GLY A 46 -7.31 52.43 22.78
C GLY A 46 -6.85 52.04 24.21
N ASN A 47 -5.56 51.76 24.39
CA ASN A 47 -4.78 51.65 25.65
C ASN A 47 -5.20 50.70 26.81
N SER A 48 -4.28 49.80 27.16
CA SER A 48 -3.75 49.68 28.54
C SER A 48 -2.30 49.14 28.55
N THR A 49 -1.51 49.53 29.55
CA THR A 49 -0.04 49.42 29.62
C THR A 49 0.49 48.53 30.77
N VAL A 50 1.82 48.28 30.76
CA VAL A 50 2.68 47.61 31.81
C VAL A 50 2.54 46.07 31.83
N SER A 51 3.59 45.23 31.86
CA SER A 51 5.08 45.34 31.91
C SER A 51 5.69 44.39 30.84
N GLY A 52 6.98 44.27 30.49
CA GLY A 52 8.28 44.73 31.00
C GLY A 52 9.02 43.64 31.80
N PHE A 53 10.09 43.03 31.24
CA PHE A 53 11.38 42.70 31.90
C PHE A 53 12.41 42.03 30.93
N ILE A 54 13.51 42.74 30.67
CA ILE A 54 14.93 42.32 30.53
C ILE A 54 15.31 41.07 29.70
N GLU A 55 16.07 41.34 28.62
CA GLU A 55 17.05 40.45 27.96
C GLU A 55 18.44 40.65 28.62
N PRO A 56 19.33 39.63 28.62
CA PRO A 56 20.69 39.90 28.17
C PRO A 56 21.37 38.78 27.35
N SER A 57 21.68 39.12 26.10
CA SER A 57 22.97 38.96 25.38
C SER A 57 23.84 37.69 25.48
N ASP A 58 24.22 37.22 24.28
CA ASP A 58 25.45 36.54 23.86
C ASP A 58 26.68 36.55 24.80
N ILE A 59 27.37 35.40 24.85
CA ILE A 59 28.85 35.35 24.95
C ILE A 59 29.39 34.31 23.96
N THR A 60 30.38 34.74 23.16
CA THR A 60 31.15 33.93 22.20
C THR A 60 32.49 33.45 22.79
N LYS A 61 32.98 32.29 22.30
CA LYS A 61 34.40 31.87 22.01
C LYS A 61 34.56 30.35 22.21
N SER A 62 34.95 29.59 21.17
CA SER A 62 36.33 29.27 20.72
C SER A 62 36.90 28.06 21.51
N ASP A 63 37.72 27.12 20.99
CA ASP A 63 38.55 27.06 19.78
C ASP A 63 38.66 25.61 19.19
N GLU A 64 39.19 25.54 17.97
CA GLU A 64 40.08 24.52 17.38
C GLU A 64 39.81 22.99 17.54
N ASN A 65 39.68 22.31 16.40
CA ASN A 65 40.61 21.22 16.04
C ASN A 65 40.59 20.93 14.52
N GLU A 66 41.69 21.25 13.85
CA GLU A 66 42.02 20.83 12.49
C GLU A 66 42.57 19.39 12.49
N MET A 67 42.09 18.53 11.60
CA MET A 67 42.92 17.43 11.09
C MET A 67 42.50 17.03 9.66
N PHE A 68 43.45 17.18 8.74
CA PHE A 68 43.40 16.74 7.35
C PHE A 68 43.06 15.24 7.20
N LEU A 69 42.35 14.88 6.13
CA LEU A 69 42.88 14.03 5.05
C LEU A 69 42.00 14.09 3.78
N ALA A 70 42.62 13.85 2.63
CA ALA A 70 42.12 14.23 1.30
C ALA A 70 41.19 13.18 0.63
N PRO A 71 40.46 13.53 -0.45
CA PRO A 71 39.52 12.62 -1.11
C PRO A 71 40.20 11.62 -2.05
N GLN A 72 39.62 10.42 -2.20
CA GLN A 72 39.96 9.53 -3.32
C GLN A 72 38.90 9.61 -4.42
N GLU A 73 39.33 10.03 -5.60
CA GLU A 73 38.67 9.71 -6.85
C GLU A 73 38.79 8.21 -7.14
N ALA A 74 37.74 7.63 -7.73
CA ALA A 74 37.82 6.35 -8.41
C ALA A 74 37.12 6.47 -9.76
N THR A 75 37.87 6.87 -10.77
CA THR A 75 37.48 6.77 -12.18
C THR A 75 37.29 5.30 -12.57
N SER A 76 36.15 4.96 -13.18
CA SER A 76 36.14 3.87 -14.17
C SER A 76 35.18 4.19 -15.31
N ASP A 77 35.73 4.26 -16.52
CA ASP A 77 34.99 4.46 -17.76
C ASP A 77 34.04 3.28 -18.02
N PHE A 78 32.76 3.58 -18.26
CA PHE A 78 31.92 2.70 -19.08
C PHE A 78 31.15 3.50 -20.12
N ARG A 79 31.61 3.36 -21.37
CA ARG A 79 31.05 3.98 -22.57
C ARG A 79 29.68 3.36 -22.87
N PRO A 80 28.59 4.14 -23.02
CA PRO A 80 27.30 3.59 -23.40
C PRO A 80 27.34 3.06 -24.83
N ARG A 81 26.84 1.83 -25.04
CA ARG A 81 26.68 1.24 -26.37
C ARG A 81 25.29 1.59 -26.89
N ASN A 82 25.24 2.47 -27.89
CA ASN A 82 24.01 2.71 -28.65
C ASN A 82 23.55 1.39 -29.31
N SER A 83 22.30 1.00 -29.07
CA SER A 83 21.58 0.05 -29.89
C SER A 83 20.41 0.78 -30.54
N THR A 84 20.49 0.91 -31.85
CA THR A 84 19.55 1.67 -32.68
C THR A 84 18.17 1.03 -32.68
N THR A 85 17.14 1.87 -32.60
CA THR A 85 15.74 1.45 -32.79
C THR A 85 15.48 1.14 -34.26
N GLU A 86 15.14 -0.10 -34.60
CA GLU A 86 14.42 -0.38 -35.85
C GLU A 86 12.93 -0.45 -35.58
N VAL A 87 12.19 0.40 -36.29
CA VAL A 87 10.74 0.48 -36.25
C VAL A 87 10.18 -0.51 -37.25
N LEU A 88 9.40 -1.49 -36.78
CA LEU A 88 8.45 -2.19 -37.63
C LEU A 88 7.04 -1.94 -37.15
N ASN A 89 6.34 -1.06 -37.86
CA ASN A 89 4.92 -0.83 -37.69
C ASN A 89 4.14 -2.13 -37.97
N ASN A 90 3.19 -2.48 -37.10
CA ASN A 90 1.94 -3.14 -37.48
C ASN A 90 0.91 -3.02 -36.34
N SER A 91 -0.34 -2.75 -36.72
CA SER A 91 -1.49 -2.56 -35.83
C SER A 91 -2.77 -2.70 -36.66
N PRO A 92 -3.92 -3.14 -36.13
CA PRO A 92 -4.15 -3.94 -34.92
C PRO A 92 -4.97 -5.22 -35.20
N GLU A 93 -4.72 -6.30 -34.48
CA GLU A 93 -5.71 -7.39 -34.33
C GLU A 93 -6.11 -7.57 -32.86
N ALA A 94 -7.42 -7.58 -32.62
CA ALA A 94 -8.00 -7.64 -31.29
C ALA A 94 -8.06 -9.10 -30.80
N TYR A 95 -7.24 -9.44 -29.81
CA TYR A 95 -7.30 -10.75 -29.13
C TYR A 95 -7.84 -10.61 -27.71
N GLU A 96 -9.15 -10.89 -27.58
CA GLU A 96 -9.89 -10.96 -26.32
C GLU A 96 -9.45 -12.19 -25.50
N HIS A 97 -8.38 -12.06 -24.71
CA HIS A 97 -7.91 -13.13 -23.84
C HIS A 97 -8.77 -13.29 -22.59
N LYS A 98 -9.74 -14.20 -22.65
CA LYS A 98 -10.51 -14.68 -21.49
C LYS A 98 -9.59 -15.34 -20.46
N PHE A 99 -9.46 -14.73 -19.29
CA PHE A 99 -8.66 -15.26 -18.19
C PHE A 99 -9.37 -16.46 -17.53
N LEU A 100 -8.71 -17.63 -17.57
CA LEU A 100 -9.21 -18.85 -16.95
C LEU A 100 -9.00 -18.85 -15.43
N ASN A 101 -10.10 -18.67 -14.69
CA ASN A 101 -10.15 -18.78 -13.23
C ASN A 101 -9.99 -20.24 -12.74
N ASN A 102 -8.75 -20.75 -12.73
CA ASN A 102 -8.43 -22.05 -12.15
C ASN A 102 -8.23 -21.96 -10.63
N SER A 103 -9.33 -22.05 -9.90
CA SER A 103 -9.33 -22.31 -8.45
C SER A 103 -9.02 -23.79 -8.17
N PRO A 104 -8.12 -24.16 -7.23
CA PRO A 104 -7.81 -25.56 -6.96
C PRO A 104 -9.00 -26.27 -6.29
N LYS A 105 -9.65 -27.19 -7.02
CA LYS A 105 -10.63 -28.11 -6.42
C LYS A 105 -9.88 -29.13 -5.55
N ALA A 106 -10.20 -29.17 -4.26
CA ALA A 106 -9.77 -30.25 -3.38
C ALA A 106 -10.42 -31.57 -3.85
N TYR A 107 -9.61 -32.58 -4.15
CA TYR A 107 -10.08 -33.89 -4.56
C TYR A 107 -9.77 -34.91 -3.47
N GLY A 108 -10.72 -35.10 -2.55
CA GLY A 108 -10.72 -36.26 -1.66
C GLY A 108 -11.44 -37.40 -2.35
N GLN A 109 -10.73 -38.49 -2.66
CA GLN A 109 -11.37 -39.72 -3.13
C GLN A 109 -10.89 -40.90 -2.30
N SER A 110 -11.77 -41.33 -1.39
CA SER A 110 -11.69 -42.65 -0.77
C SER A 110 -12.00 -43.71 -1.81
N ARG A 111 -11.26 -44.83 -1.80
CA ARG A 111 -11.62 -46.03 -2.56
C ARG A 111 -11.27 -47.26 -1.72
N GLY A 112 -12.27 -48.10 -1.51
CA GLY A 112 -12.16 -49.31 -0.68
C GLY A 112 -11.49 -50.48 -1.39
N ASN A 113 -11.26 -51.54 -0.60
CA ASN A 113 -10.69 -52.80 -1.05
C ASN A 113 -11.69 -53.59 -1.92
N GLU A 114 -11.18 -54.33 -2.90
CA GLU A 114 -11.76 -55.61 -3.34
C GLU A 114 -10.64 -56.52 -3.90
N THR A 115 -10.89 -57.83 -3.91
CA THR A 115 -9.87 -58.90 -3.89
C THR A 115 -9.82 -59.71 -5.20
N ALA A 116 -8.64 -60.12 -5.68
CA ALA A 116 -8.45 -61.36 -6.46
C ALA A 116 -6.96 -61.77 -6.58
N ASN A 117 -6.68 -63.08 -6.55
CA ASN A 117 -5.33 -63.68 -6.62
C ASN A 117 -4.89 -64.02 -8.06
N SER A 118 -3.57 -64.07 -8.29
CA SER A 118 -2.93 -65.20 -9.01
C SER A 118 -1.44 -65.31 -8.65
N HIS A 119 -0.90 -66.54 -8.71
CA HIS A 119 0.42 -66.92 -8.19
C HIS A 119 1.50 -67.03 -9.27
N HIS A 120 2.77 -66.69 -8.96
CA HIS A 120 3.95 -67.59 -9.00
C HIS A 120 5.26 -66.87 -8.55
N PRO A 121 6.42 -67.53 -8.30
CA PRO A 121 7.08 -67.37 -7.00
C PRO A 121 8.49 -66.74 -7.03
N LEU A 122 9.01 -66.56 -5.82
CA LEU A 122 10.23 -65.85 -5.41
C LEU A 122 11.55 -66.41 -5.98
N GLN A 123 12.52 -65.50 -6.17
CA GLN A 123 13.94 -65.77 -5.86
C GLN A 123 14.52 -64.67 -4.95
N PRO A 124 15.43 -64.99 -4.02
CA PRO A 124 15.82 -64.07 -2.94
C PRO A 124 17.16 -63.35 -3.20
N LYS A 125 17.27 -62.07 -2.81
CA LYS A 125 18.56 -61.40 -2.58
C LYS A 125 18.55 -60.49 -1.36
N ILE A 126 19.29 -60.94 -0.33
CA ILE A 126 20.15 -60.21 0.63
C ILE A 126 19.60 -58.90 1.23
N PRO A 127 19.41 -58.81 2.56
CA PRO A 127 18.97 -57.57 3.22
C PRO A 127 20.11 -56.54 3.31
N GLN A 128 20.05 -55.50 2.48
CA GLN A 128 20.80 -54.26 2.76
C GLN A 128 20.10 -53.49 3.89
N SER A 129 20.85 -53.09 4.92
CA SER A 129 20.33 -52.33 6.04
C SER A 129 20.02 -50.89 5.61
N ASN A 130 18.78 -50.65 5.20
CA ASN A 130 18.26 -49.30 5.01
C ASN A 130 18.26 -48.55 6.34
N LYS A 131 19.36 -47.84 6.64
CA LYS A 131 19.39 -46.78 7.64
C LYS A 131 18.34 -45.74 7.23
N LYS A 132 17.17 -45.78 7.87
CA LYS A 132 16.20 -44.70 7.78
C LYS A 132 16.89 -43.42 8.26
N HIS A 133 17.27 -42.56 7.32
CA HIS A 133 17.47 -41.16 7.63
C HIS A 133 16.11 -40.57 7.98
N GLU A 134 15.76 -40.68 9.25
CA GLU A 134 14.62 -40.00 9.85
C GLU A 134 14.91 -38.50 9.80
N ARG A 135 14.54 -37.90 8.67
CA ARG A 135 14.76 -36.48 8.39
C ARG A 135 13.84 -35.71 9.30
N SER A 136 14.35 -35.31 10.47
CA SER A 136 13.66 -34.53 11.49
C SER A 136 13.01 -33.28 10.88
N THR A 137 11.73 -33.40 10.52
CA THR A 137 10.89 -32.29 10.03
C THR A 137 10.35 -31.47 11.19
N LYS A 138 11.21 -31.18 12.18
CA LYS A 138 10.96 -30.10 13.14
C LYS A 138 10.99 -28.80 12.34
N LYS A 139 9.81 -28.32 11.91
CA LYS A 139 9.65 -26.93 11.48
C LYS A 139 10.31 -26.05 12.55
N PRO A 140 11.16 -25.07 12.20
CA PRO A 140 11.67 -24.14 13.18
C PRO A 140 10.48 -23.51 13.93
N PRO A 141 10.58 -23.32 15.25
CA PRO A 141 9.47 -22.75 16.01
C PRO A 141 9.09 -21.39 15.42
N LEU A 142 7.78 -21.16 15.25
CA LEU A 142 7.26 -19.86 14.84
C LEU A 142 7.79 -18.79 15.80
N VAL A 143 8.42 -17.76 15.25
CA VAL A 143 9.03 -16.69 16.06
C VAL A 143 7.91 -15.77 16.56
N VAL A 144 7.28 -16.17 17.67
CA VAL A 144 6.28 -15.35 18.35
C VAL A 144 6.99 -14.18 19.02
N MET A 145 6.78 -12.97 18.50
CA MET A 145 7.25 -11.73 19.12
C MET A 145 6.14 -11.07 19.93
N SER A 146 6.46 -10.79 21.20
CA SER A 146 5.63 -9.96 22.07
C SER A 146 5.64 -8.50 21.61
N ILE A 147 4.61 -7.75 22.02
CA ILE A 147 4.52 -6.30 21.81
C ILE A 147 5.77 -5.59 22.36
N THR A 148 6.28 -6.01 23.53
CA THR A 148 7.51 -5.47 24.13
C THR A 148 8.73 -5.70 23.23
N GLN A 149 8.88 -6.88 22.62
CA GLN A 149 9.96 -7.14 21.67
C GLN A 149 9.83 -6.27 20.42
N MET A 150 8.63 -6.12 19.84
CA MET A 150 8.41 -5.25 18.69
C MET A 150 8.69 -3.77 19.01
N ASN A 151 8.32 -3.29 20.20
CA ASN A 151 8.66 -1.95 20.67
C ASN A 151 10.18 -1.76 20.81
N ASN A 152 10.89 -2.77 21.35
CA ASN A 152 12.36 -2.73 21.44
C ASN A 152 13.03 -2.74 20.05
N MET A 153 12.47 -3.45 19.07
CA MET A 153 12.95 -3.41 17.68
C MET A 153 12.73 -2.03 17.05
N LEU A 154 11.56 -1.41 17.27
CA LEU A 154 11.24 -0.07 16.81
C LEU A 154 12.21 0.98 17.40
N LEU A 155 12.42 0.93 18.72
CA LEU A 155 13.37 1.82 19.42
C LEU A 155 14.80 1.62 18.91
N LYS A 156 15.27 0.36 18.81
CA LYS A 156 16.60 0.04 18.28
C LYS A 156 16.78 0.59 16.86
N ARG A 157 15.76 0.47 16.01
CA ARG A 157 15.79 1.01 14.64
C ARG A 157 15.94 2.52 14.62
N HIS A 158 15.11 3.24 15.39
CA HIS A 158 15.13 4.70 15.42
C HIS A 158 16.45 5.28 15.99
N SER A 159 17.13 4.54 16.85
CA SER A 159 18.42 4.94 17.44
C SER A 159 19.65 4.52 16.62
N ASP A 160 19.50 3.71 15.58
CA ASP A 160 20.63 3.22 14.75
C ASP A 160 20.95 4.22 13.63
N PRO A 161 22.14 4.85 13.61
CA PRO A 161 22.53 5.82 12.58
C PRO A 161 22.49 5.26 11.15
N ASN A 162 22.68 3.94 10.98
CA ASN A 162 22.63 3.28 9.68
C ASN A 162 21.20 3.20 9.12
N ASN A 163 20.18 3.33 9.98
CA ASN A 163 18.77 3.41 9.60
C ASN A 163 18.29 4.87 9.44
N SER A 164 19.20 5.85 9.40
CA SER A 164 18.83 7.25 9.20
C SER A 164 18.10 7.45 7.87
N VAL A 165 16.84 7.88 7.96
CA VAL A 165 15.96 8.22 6.83
C VAL A 165 16.15 9.69 6.42
N ALA A 166 17.25 10.32 6.82
CA ALA A 166 17.52 11.72 6.52
C ALA A 166 17.72 11.92 5.00
N PRO A 167 16.98 12.84 4.36
CA PRO A 167 17.18 13.14 2.94
C PRO A 167 18.52 13.85 2.74
N ARG A 168 19.15 13.62 1.59
CA ARG A 168 20.43 14.28 1.19
C ARG A 168 20.31 15.79 1.03
N TRP A 169 19.10 16.30 0.81
CA TRP A 169 18.77 17.72 0.78
C TRP A 169 17.34 17.91 1.28
N GLU A 170 17.07 19.03 1.96
CA GLU A 170 15.72 19.33 2.44
C GLU A 170 14.76 19.76 1.33
N SER A 171 13.48 19.53 1.56
CA SER A 171 12.35 20.01 0.78
C SER A 171 11.27 20.61 1.69
N ASN A 172 10.25 21.26 1.12
CA ASN A 172 9.11 21.76 1.91
C ASN A 172 8.30 20.60 2.53
N VAL A 173 8.20 19.47 1.83
CA VAL A 173 7.59 18.22 2.34
C VAL A 173 8.27 17.74 3.62
N ASP A 174 9.60 17.88 3.74
CA ASP A 174 10.30 17.48 4.96
C ASP A 174 9.94 18.38 6.17
N LYS A 175 9.55 19.64 5.92
CA LYS A 175 9.00 20.54 6.96
C LYS A 175 7.57 20.12 7.33
N GLU A 176 6.71 19.89 6.34
CA GLU A 176 5.33 19.38 6.55
C GLU A 176 5.32 18.09 7.38
N LEU A 177 6.23 17.15 7.09
CA LEU A 177 6.40 15.91 7.86
C LEU A 177 6.91 16.14 9.29
N ARG A 178 7.78 17.14 9.53
CA ARG A 178 8.22 17.51 10.88
C ARG A 178 7.08 18.15 11.69
N ASP A 179 6.30 19.03 11.08
CA ASP A 179 5.17 19.69 11.72
C ASP A 179 4.05 18.70 12.02
N ALA A 180 3.72 17.80 11.08
CA ALA A 180 2.79 16.70 11.31
C ALA A 180 3.28 15.79 12.46
N ARG A 181 4.56 15.41 12.49
CA ARG A 181 5.15 14.62 13.60
C ARG A 181 5.00 15.32 14.95
N ASN A 182 5.19 16.63 15.01
CA ASN A 182 5.04 17.40 16.24
C ASN A 182 3.56 17.45 16.70
N GLN A 183 2.63 17.65 15.77
CA GLN A 183 1.19 17.62 16.06
C GLN A 183 0.69 16.24 16.49
N ILE A 184 1.24 15.15 15.92
CA ILE A 184 0.91 13.77 16.31
C ILE A 184 1.41 13.46 17.73
N LYS A 185 2.62 13.91 18.09
CA LYS A 185 3.16 13.74 19.45
C LYS A 185 2.35 14.49 20.50
N ASN A 186 1.82 15.66 20.15
CA ASN A 186 1.04 16.53 21.03
C ASN A 186 -0.48 16.38 20.82
N ALA A 187 -0.94 15.19 20.39
CA ALA A 187 -2.35 14.94 20.11
C ALA A 187 -3.22 14.97 21.39
N ASP A 188 -4.36 15.66 21.32
CA ASP A 188 -5.33 15.74 22.42
C ASP A 188 -5.85 14.37 22.88
N LEU A 189 -6.22 14.25 24.15
CA LEU A 189 -6.64 12.98 24.74
C LEU A 189 -8.03 12.53 24.27
N VAL A 190 -8.08 11.60 23.32
CA VAL A 190 -9.30 10.93 22.84
C VAL A 190 -9.57 9.67 23.69
N LYS A 191 -10.48 9.78 24.66
CA LYS A 191 -10.89 8.64 25.52
C LYS A 191 -11.88 7.69 24.86
N LYS A 192 -12.69 8.19 23.93
CA LYS A 192 -13.72 7.44 23.20
C LYS A 192 -13.85 8.05 21.80
N ASP A 193 -14.13 7.18 20.83
CA ASP A 193 -14.58 7.55 19.50
C ASP A 193 -15.77 6.65 19.16
N ASP A 194 -16.74 7.14 18.38
CA ASP A 194 -17.95 6.38 18.03
C ASP A 194 -17.73 5.45 16.81
N THR A 195 -16.62 5.62 16.08
CA THR A 195 -16.23 4.80 14.93
C THR A 195 -15.07 3.86 15.24
N LEU A 196 -14.15 4.25 16.13
CA LEU A 196 -12.94 3.48 16.46
C LEU A 196 -13.06 2.74 17.79
N TYR A 197 -12.87 1.41 17.76
CA TYR A 197 -12.84 0.60 18.98
C TYR A 197 -11.49 0.74 19.70
N ALA A 198 -11.43 1.64 20.68
CA ALA A 198 -10.20 2.06 21.39
C ALA A 198 -9.23 0.93 21.80
N PRO A 199 -9.67 -0.25 22.32
CA PRO A 199 -8.75 -1.31 22.75
C PRO A 199 -7.91 -1.99 21.66
N LEU A 200 -8.16 -1.71 20.37
CA LEU A 200 -7.33 -2.19 19.26
C LEU A 200 -6.08 -1.32 19.01
N TYR A 201 -6.02 -0.13 19.59
CA TYR A 201 -4.98 0.86 19.34
C TYR A 201 -4.03 0.97 20.53
N HIS A 202 -2.72 0.96 20.28
CA HIS A 202 -1.71 1.24 21.33
C HIS A 202 -1.90 2.64 21.93
N ASN A 203 -2.32 3.61 21.12
CA ASN A 203 -2.74 4.93 21.56
C ASN A 203 -3.77 5.48 20.56
N LEU A 204 -5.03 5.62 20.99
CA LEU A 204 -6.13 6.08 20.13
C LEU A 204 -5.93 7.53 19.66
N SER A 205 -5.52 8.43 20.56
CA SER A 205 -5.27 9.85 20.24
C SER A 205 -4.25 10.02 19.12
N ILE A 206 -3.10 9.36 19.27
CA ILE A 206 -1.97 9.42 18.32
C ILE A 206 -2.40 8.82 16.98
N PHE A 207 -3.11 7.68 16.98
CA PHE A 207 -3.62 7.05 15.76
C PHE A 207 -4.60 7.99 15.04
N LYS A 208 -5.61 8.50 15.74
CA LYS A 208 -6.64 9.37 15.17
C LYS A 208 -6.02 10.65 14.59
N ARG A 209 -5.16 11.34 15.35
CA ARG A 209 -4.50 12.57 14.87
C ARG A 209 -3.60 12.31 13.66
N SER A 210 -2.88 11.19 13.66
CA SER A 210 -2.04 10.78 12.53
C SER A 210 -2.88 10.50 11.27
N TYR A 211 -4.02 9.82 11.42
CA TYR A 211 -4.93 9.52 10.31
C TYR A 211 -5.57 10.80 9.74
N GLU A 212 -6.07 11.70 10.59
CA GLU A 212 -6.64 12.99 10.18
C GLU A 212 -5.63 13.84 9.39
N LEU A 213 -4.39 13.97 9.89
CA LEU A 213 -3.33 14.70 9.20
C LEU A 213 -2.97 14.03 7.86
N MET A 214 -2.83 12.71 7.84
CA MET A 214 -2.58 11.94 6.62
C MET A 214 -3.68 12.19 5.56
N GLU A 215 -4.95 12.18 5.93
CA GLU A 215 -6.06 12.46 4.99
C GLU A 215 -6.04 13.88 4.42
N GLN A 216 -5.48 14.85 5.14
CA GLN A 216 -5.41 16.25 4.74
C GLN A 216 -4.14 16.59 3.92
N THR A 217 -2.98 16.07 4.34
CA THR A 217 -1.68 16.50 3.81
C THR A 217 -1.04 15.51 2.83
N LEU A 218 -1.23 14.19 3.01
CA LEU A 218 -0.45 13.19 2.30
C LEU A 218 -0.58 13.34 0.78
N LYS A 219 0.55 13.42 0.09
CA LYS A 219 0.63 13.32 -1.36
C LYS A 219 1.51 12.16 -1.81
N VAL A 220 1.01 11.41 -2.76
CA VAL A 220 1.67 10.26 -3.38
C VAL A 220 1.95 10.60 -4.83
N TYR A 221 3.20 10.50 -5.25
CA TYR A 221 3.54 10.46 -6.67
C TYR A 221 3.60 8.99 -7.10
N ILE A 222 3.04 8.67 -8.26
CA ILE A 222 3.11 7.32 -8.84
C ILE A 222 4.02 7.41 -10.06
N TYR A 223 5.05 6.57 -10.11
CA TYR A 223 5.83 6.38 -11.35
C TYR A 223 4.93 5.84 -12.44
N SER A 224 5.02 6.35 -13.67
CA SER A 224 4.17 5.91 -14.79
C SER A 224 4.73 4.72 -15.58
N ASP A 225 5.96 4.32 -15.27
CA ASP A 225 6.76 3.38 -16.04
C ASP A 225 6.56 1.92 -15.61
N GLY A 226 6.93 1.02 -16.51
CA GLY A 226 6.93 -0.42 -16.28
C GLY A 226 5.92 -1.16 -17.17
N ASP A 227 6.29 -2.37 -17.59
CA ASP A 227 5.51 -3.07 -18.61
C ASP A 227 4.16 -3.56 -18.07
N ARG A 228 3.09 -3.12 -18.73
CA ARG A 228 1.75 -3.69 -18.53
C ARG A 228 1.75 -5.15 -18.98
N PRO A 229 1.06 -6.06 -18.26
CA PRO A 229 0.17 -5.80 -17.13
C PRO A 229 0.86 -5.91 -15.75
N ILE A 230 2.19 -6.08 -15.65
CA ILE A 230 2.84 -6.24 -14.34
C ILE A 230 2.74 -4.95 -13.52
N PHE A 231 2.79 -3.80 -14.20
CA PHE A 231 2.54 -2.48 -13.64
C PHE A 231 1.22 -1.89 -14.15
N HIS A 232 0.60 -1.01 -13.36
CA HIS A 232 -0.55 -0.17 -13.75
C HIS A 232 -1.80 -0.93 -14.28
N GLN A 233 -2.01 -2.18 -13.88
CA GLN A 233 -3.12 -3.00 -14.34
C GLN A 233 -3.90 -3.62 -13.17
N PRO A 234 -4.55 -2.81 -12.32
CA PRO A 234 -5.22 -3.31 -11.12
C PRO A 234 -6.35 -4.31 -11.43
N GLU A 235 -6.99 -4.20 -12.59
CA GLU A 235 -8.14 -5.03 -13.01
C GLU A 235 -7.83 -6.53 -13.00
N ALA A 236 -6.58 -6.92 -13.25
CA ALA A 236 -6.17 -8.31 -13.28
C ALA A 236 -6.07 -8.96 -11.89
N VAL A 237 -6.12 -8.18 -10.79
CA VAL A 237 -6.04 -8.66 -9.39
C VAL A 237 -7.06 -7.96 -8.49
N MET A 238 -8.30 -7.78 -8.97
CA MET A 238 -9.41 -7.23 -8.15
C MET A 238 -10.21 -8.30 -7.37
N GLU A 239 -9.89 -9.58 -7.55
CA GLU A 239 -10.61 -10.73 -7.00
C GLU A 239 -9.68 -11.78 -6.39
N GLY A 240 -10.24 -12.68 -5.59
CA GLY A 240 -9.50 -13.70 -4.86
C GLY A 240 -8.88 -13.18 -3.57
N VAL A 241 -7.89 -13.91 -3.05
CA VAL A 241 -7.22 -13.61 -1.77
C VAL A 241 -6.22 -12.45 -1.87
N TYR A 242 -5.59 -12.28 -3.02
CA TYR A 242 -4.61 -11.22 -3.26
C TYR A 242 -5.23 -9.88 -3.68
N ALA A 243 -6.57 -9.79 -3.69
CA ALA A 243 -7.32 -8.66 -4.25
C ALA A 243 -6.93 -7.29 -3.66
N SER A 244 -6.46 -7.24 -2.41
CA SER A 244 -6.05 -6.00 -1.75
C SER A 244 -4.97 -5.22 -2.52
N GLU A 245 -4.08 -5.88 -3.28
CA GLU A 245 -3.05 -5.17 -4.07
C GLU A 245 -3.64 -4.44 -5.28
N GLY A 246 -4.54 -5.09 -6.04
CA GLY A 246 -5.22 -4.46 -7.18
C GLY A 246 -6.20 -3.37 -6.74
N TRP A 247 -6.92 -3.56 -5.63
CA TRP A 247 -7.78 -2.51 -5.08
C TRP A 247 -7.00 -1.31 -4.55
N PHE A 248 -5.86 -1.51 -3.88
CA PHE A 248 -4.99 -0.40 -3.48
C PHE A 248 -4.52 0.40 -4.70
N MET A 249 -3.97 -0.28 -5.72
CA MET A 249 -3.48 0.34 -6.94
C MET A 249 -4.58 1.17 -7.62
N LYS A 250 -5.76 0.58 -7.85
CA LYS A 250 -6.92 1.27 -8.45
C LYS A 250 -7.34 2.51 -7.68
N LEU A 251 -7.46 2.41 -6.35
CA LEU A 251 -7.91 3.50 -5.49
C LEU A 251 -6.86 4.62 -5.39
N MET A 252 -5.57 4.28 -5.43
CA MET A 252 -4.48 5.27 -5.42
C MET A 252 -4.36 6.01 -6.75
N GLU A 253 -4.37 5.29 -7.88
CA GLU A 253 -4.29 5.87 -9.23
C GLU A 253 -5.49 6.77 -9.58
N SER A 254 -6.66 6.51 -9.00
CA SER A 254 -7.87 7.33 -9.19
C SER A 254 -8.09 8.40 -8.09
N SER A 255 -7.19 8.53 -7.12
CA SER A 255 -7.38 9.43 -5.98
C SER A 255 -7.09 10.89 -6.33
N HIS A 256 -8.12 11.74 -6.38
CA HIS A 256 -7.93 13.20 -6.43
C HIS A 256 -7.38 13.79 -5.13
N ARG A 257 -7.50 13.09 -3.99
CA ARG A 257 -7.06 13.56 -2.67
C ARG A 257 -5.58 13.31 -2.43
N PHE A 258 -5.10 12.11 -2.78
CA PHE A 258 -3.73 11.68 -2.49
C PHE A 258 -2.77 11.83 -3.68
N LEU A 259 -3.22 11.70 -4.93
CA LEU A 259 -2.32 11.74 -6.08
C LEU A 259 -1.74 13.15 -6.32
N THR A 260 -0.44 13.23 -6.57
CA THR A 260 0.22 14.42 -7.14
C THR A 260 0.95 14.07 -8.43
N LYS A 261 0.86 14.94 -9.43
CA LYS A 261 1.69 14.89 -10.65
C LYS A 261 3.01 15.66 -10.47
N ASP A 262 3.11 16.46 -9.42
CA ASP A 262 4.29 17.24 -9.05
C ASP A 262 5.09 16.45 -8.00
N PRO A 263 6.28 15.90 -8.35
CA PRO A 263 7.09 15.12 -7.43
C PRO A 263 7.70 15.96 -6.30
N THR A 264 7.76 17.30 -6.44
CA THR A 264 8.28 18.18 -5.38
C THR A 264 7.31 18.35 -4.20
N LYS A 265 6.05 17.97 -4.40
CA LYS A 265 4.98 17.94 -3.38
C LYS A 265 4.74 16.54 -2.81
N ALA A 266 5.42 15.51 -3.35
CA ALA A 266 5.18 14.13 -2.97
C ALA A 266 5.84 13.81 -1.62
N HIS A 267 5.07 13.24 -0.71
CA HIS A 267 5.53 12.73 0.58
C HIS A 267 6.12 11.32 0.47
N VAL A 268 5.58 10.52 -0.46
CA VAL A 268 6.02 9.16 -0.78
C VAL A 268 5.84 8.87 -2.27
N PHE A 269 6.63 7.93 -2.78
CA PHE A 269 6.64 7.52 -4.19
C PHE A 269 6.17 6.07 -4.35
N TYR A 270 5.06 5.86 -5.06
CA TYR A 270 4.48 4.53 -5.28
C TYR A 270 5.03 3.89 -6.55
N LEU A 271 5.51 2.65 -6.45
CA LEU A 271 5.81 1.78 -7.58
C LEU A 271 4.65 0.78 -7.76
N ALA A 272 3.80 1.05 -8.75
CA ALA A 272 2.53 0.37 -8.97
C ALA A 272 2.66 -1.02 -9.65
N PHE A 273 3.43 -1.93 -9.06
CA PHE A 273 3.56 -3.32 -9.52
C PHE A 273 2.62 -4.28 -8.78
N SER A 274 2.30 -5.40 -9.42
CA SER A 274 1.62 -6.55 -8.81
C SER A 274 2.55 -7.76 -8.76
N SER A 275 2.84 -8.28 -7.55
CA SER A 275 3.54 -9.57 -7.40
C SER A 275 2.74 -10.71 -7.98
N ARG A 276 1.40 -10.66 -7.91
CA ARG A 276 0.56 -11.72 -8.47
C ARG A 276 0.71 -11.81 -9.99
N ILE A 277 0.70 -10.68 -10.70
CA ILE A 277 0.87 -10.65 -12.16
C ILE A 277 2.32 -10.96 -12.53
N LEU A 278 3.31 -10.43 -11.78
CA LEU A 278 4.73 -10.76 -11.93
C LEU A 278 4.96 -12.28 -11.86
N GLN A 279 4.36 -12.95 -10.88
CA GLN A 279 4.38 -14.41 -10.76
C GLN A 279 3.74 -15.08 -11.97
N GLN A 280 2.53 -14.66 -12.36
CA GLN A 280 1.79 -15.28 -13.48
C GLN A 280 2.51 -15.12 -14.83
N LYS A 281 3.21 -14.00 -15.05
CA LYS A 281 3.90 -13.71 -16.31
C LYS A 281 5.28 -14.33 -16.41
N LEU A 282 6.06 -14.33 -15.31
CA LEU A 282 7.47 -14.68 -15.38
C LEU A 282 7.83 -16.01 -14.69
N TYR A 283 7.02 -16.56 -13.80
CA TYR A 283 7.43 -17.76 -13.07
C TYR A 283 7.52 -19.00 -13.97
N VAL A 284 8.74 -19.52 -14.13
CA VAL A 284 8.98 -20.78 -14.81
C VAL A 284 8.55 -21.92 -13.88
N ARG A 285 7.49 -22.63 -14.28
CA ARG A 285 6.95 -23.78 -13.55
C ARG A 285 8.05 -24.81 -13.28
N ASP A 286 8.00 -25.42 -12.10
CA ASP A 286 8.91 -26.49 -11.64
C ASP A 286 10.42 -26.09 -11.57
N SER A 287 10.77 -24.83 -11.82
CA SER A 287 12.14 -24.30 -11.66
C SER A 287 12.58 -24.17 -10.20
N HIS A 288 11.63 -24.15 -9.26
CA HIS A 288 11.81 -23.83 -7.84
C HIS A 288 12.59 -22.52 -7.57
N SER A 289 12.64 -21.61 -8.54
CA SER A 289 13.46 -20.40 -8.54
C SER A 289 12.61 -19.16 -8.79
N ARG A 290 12.84 -18.10 -8.00
CA ARG A 290 12.22 -16.78 -8.18
C ARG A 290 13.22 -15.74 -8.71
N LYS A 291 14.43 -16.17 -9.10
CA LYS A 291 15.54 -15.27 -9.47
C LYS A 291 15.20 -14.33 -10.62
N ASN A 292 14.39 -14.77 -11.58
CA ASN A 292 13.99 -13.97 -12.73
C ASN A 292 12.91 -12.93 -12.38
N LEU A 293 12.00 -13.21 -11.43
CA LEU A 293 11.06 -12.22 -10.89
C LEU A 293 11.83 -11.11 -10.15
N VAL A 294 12.79 -11.51 -9.29
CA VAL A 294 13.68 -10.58 -8.57
C VAL A 294 14.53 -9.75 -9.54
N LYS A 295 15.06 -10.37 -10.62
CA LYS A 295 15.83 -9.65 -11.65
C LYS A 295 14.95 -8.67 -12.43
N TYR A 296 13.74 -9.04 -12.80
CA TYR A 296 12.85 -8.15 -13.53
C TYR A 296 12.48 -6.90 -12.70
N LEU A 297 12.12 -7.08 -11.43
CA LEU A 297 11.86 -5.94 -10.53
C LEU A 297 13.13 -5.11 -10.28
N ARG A 298 14.32 -5.74 -10.27
CA ARG A 298 15.62 -5.04 -10.26
C ARG A 298 15.79 -4.13 -11.46
N ASP A 299 15.70 -4.69 -12.66
CA ASP A 299 15.98 -3.97 -13.90
C ASP A 299 15.07 -2.73 -14.02
N HIS A 300 13.80 -2.86 -13.64
CA HIS A 300 12.86 -1.74 -13.56
C HIS A 300 13.28 -0.67 -12.53
N ILE A 301 13.71 -1.06 -11.33
CA ILE A 301 14.11 -0.10 -10.30
C ILE A 301 15.45 0.57 -10.66
N ASP A 302 16.39 -0.14 -11.26
CA ASP A 302 17.63 0.44 -11.76
C ASP A 302 17.37 1.47 -12.89
N PHE A 303 16.34 1.23 -13.72
CA PHE A 303 15.79 2.23 -14.65
C PHE A 303 15.16 3.43 -13.93
N ILE A 304 14.37 3.22 -12.87
CA ILE A 304 13.81 4.33 -12.06
C ILE A 304 14.93 5.18 -11.42
N ILE A 305 15.97 4.55 -10.87
CA ILE A 305 17.12 5.21 -10.22
C ILE A 305 17.88 6.09 -11.22
N SER A 306 18.06 5.62 -12.45
CA SER A 306 18.78 6.35 -13.50
C SER A 306 17.93 7.42 -14.19
N SER A 307 16.61 7.24 -14.26
CA SER A 307 15.70 8.17 -14.93
C SER A 307 15.20 9.31 -14.03
N TYR A 308 15.16 9.11 -12.71
CA TYR A 308 14.48 10.02 -11.78
C TYR A 308 15.35 10.50 -10.61
N PRO A 309 15.63 11.82 -10.49
CA PRO A 309 16.55 12.34 -9.47
C PRO A 309 16.05 12.17 -8.03
N PHE A 310 14.73 12.03 -7.84
CA PHE A 310 14.11 11.97 -6.51
C PHE A 310 14.38 10.67 -5.75
N TRP A 311 14.66 9.54 -6.40
CA TRP A 311 15.11 8.32 -5.72
C TRP A 311 16.38 8.57 -4.89
N ASN A 312 17.31 9.34 -5.46
CA ASN A 312 18.60 9.61 -4.84
C ASN A 312 18.52 10.57 -3.64
N ARG A 313 17.40 11.27 -3.40
CA ARG A 313 17.21 12.11 -2.21
C ARG A 313 17.27 11.27 -0.92
N THR A 314 16.64 10.10 -0.94
CA THR A 314 16.38 9.24 0.23
C THR A 314 16.94 7.84 0.08
N ARG A 315 17.58 7.54 -1.06
CA ARG A 315 18.02 6.19 -1.46
C ARG A 315 16.86 5.18 -1.42
N GLY A 316 15.68 5.63 -1.85
CA GLY A 316 14.46 4.83 -1.94
C GLY A 316 13.66 4.67 -0.64
N SER A 317 13.96 5.41 0.43
CA SER A 317 13.31 5.18 1.75
C SER A 317 11.95 5.86 1.96
N ASP A 318 11.57 6.81 1.10
CA ASP A 318 10.19 7.30 0.92
C ASP A 318 9.50 6.66 -0.30
N HIS A 319 10.12 5.64 -0.91
CA HIS A 319 9.54 4.83 -1.97
C HIS A 319 8.84 3.63 -1.38
N PHE A 320 7.71 3.23 -1.96
CA PHE A 320 6.94 2.12 -1.44
C PHE A 320 6.28 1.24 -2.50
N PHE A 321 6.02 0.01 -2.06
CA PHE A 321 5.35 -1.05 -2.79
C PHE A 321 4.13 -1.52 -2.02
N THR A 322 3.12 -2.02 -2.74
CA THR A 322 1.96 -2.67 -2.14
C THR A 322 1.73 -4.01 -2.81
N SER A 323 1.75 -5.10 -2.03
CA SER A 323 1.52 -6.44 -2.57
C SER A 323 1.06 -7.45 -1.54
N CYS A 324 0.22 -8.39 -1.97
CA CYS A 324 -0.38 -9.42 -1.12
C CYS A 324 -0.05 -10.85 -1.48
N HIS A 325 0.58 -11.10 -2.62
CA HIS A 325 1.02 -12.43 -2.98
C HIS A 325 2.15 -12.93 -2.05
N ASP A 326 2.13 -14.21 -1.66
CA ASP A 326 3.03 -14.80 -0.66
C ASP A 326 4.53 -14.70 -1.00
N TRP A 327 4.85 -14.42 -2.26
CA TRP A 327 6.23 -14.32 -2.76
C TRP A 327 6.76 -12.89 -2.78
N ALA A 328 5.89 -11.88 -2.64
CA ALA A 328 6.25 -10.46 -2.61
C ALA A 328 7.37 -10.14 -1.60
N PRO A 329 7.42 -10.72 -0.37
CA PRO A 329 8.52 -10.45 0.55
C PRO A 329 9.88 -10.91 -0.02
N ALA A 330 9.90 -12.01 -0.79
CA ALA A 330 11.09 -12.54 -1.45
C ALA A 330 11.46 -11.79 -2.75
N GLU A 331 10.48 -11.30 -3.50
CA GLU A 331 10.66 -10.51 -4.72
C GLU A 331 11.24 -9.12 -4.43
N THR A 332 10.81 -8.52 -3.32
CA THR A 332 11.22 -7.17 -2.87
C THR A 332 12.49 -7.16 -1.99
N ARG A 333 13.31 -8.23 -2.01
CA ARG A 333 14.59 -8.29 -1.27
C ARG A 333 15.75 -7.67 -2.05
N GLY A 334 16.85 -7.41 -1.36
CA GLY A 334 18.09 -6.91 -1.95
C GLY A 334 18.20 -5.39 -1.83
N PRO A 335 18.61 -4.65 -2.88
CA PRO A 335 18.82 -3.21 -2.76
C PRO A 335 17.52 -2.40 -2.53
N TYR A 336 16.35 -3.02 -2.70
CA TYR A 336 15.03 -2.43 -2.42
C TYR A 336 14.62 -2.51 -0.93
N MET A 337 15.46 -3.09 -0.07
CA MET A 337 15.18 -3.21 1.37
C MET A 337 15.01 -1.86 2.07
N ASN A 338 15.51 -0.76 1.48
CA ASN A 338 15.28 0.60 1.98
C ASN A 338 13.84 1.06 1.80
N CYS A 339 13.14 0.58 0.77
CA CYS A 339 11.76 0.98 0.48
C CYS A 339 10.79 0.46 1.53
N ILE A 340 9.71 1.20 1.74
CA ILE A 340 8.57 0.78 2.54
C ILE A 340 7.83 -0.33 1.78
N ARG A 341 7.53 -1.45 2.44
CA ARG A 341 6.75 -2.54 1.82
C ARG A 341 5.44 -2.70 2.56
N SER A 342 4.33 -2.48 1.86
CA SER A 342 3.00 -2.83 2.32
C SER A 342 2.70 -4.26 1.89
N LEU A 343 2.70 -5.20 2.84
CA LEU A 343 2.70 -6.64 2.60
C LEU A 343 1.53 -7.32 3.31
N CYS A 344 0.77 -8.19 2.64
CA CYS A 344 -0.19 -9.06 3.35
C CYS A 344 0.52 -10.07 4.26
N ASN A 345 1.63 -10.66 3.79
CA ASN A 345 2.46 -11.55 4.61
C ASN A 345 3.45 -10.73 5.46
N ALA A 346 3.01 -10.32 6.65
CA ALA A 346 3.78 -9.50 7.59
C ALA A 346 4.58 -10.34 8.62
N ASP A 347 5.32 -11.36 8.16
CA ASP A 347 6.10 -12.24 9.04
C ASP A 347 7.44 -11.60 9.46
N VAL A 348 7.46 -11.09 10.70
CA VAL A 348 8.63 -10.47 11.33
C VAL A 348 9.77 -11.48 11.58
N GLY A 349 9.47 -12.79 11.61
CA GLY A 349 10.46 -13.86 11.73
C GLY A 349 11.17 -14.22 10.43
N VAL A 350 10.74 -13.68 9.29
CA VAL A 350 11.31 -13.97 7.96
C VAL A 350 12.03 -12.74 7.40
N ASP A 351 11.28 -11.68 7.11
CA ASP A 351 11.83 -10.47 6.48
C ASP A 351 10.99 -9.20 6.65
N PHE A 352 9.81 -9.23 7.29
CA PHE A 352 9.06 -8.00 7.60
C PHE A 352 9.81 -7.17 8.66
N VAL A 353 10.12 -5.91 8.36
CA VAL A 353 10.94 -5.08 9.24
C VAL A 353 10.10 -4.02 9.95
N VAL A 354 9.83 -4.26 11.25
CA VAL A 354 9.11 -3.34 12.15
C VAL A 354 9.67 -1.91 12.05
N GLY A 355 8.79 -0.91 12.03
CA GLY A 355 9.16 0.50 11.91
C GLY A 355 9.56 0.95 10.50
N LYS A 356 9.36 0.11 9.48
CA LYS A 356 9.48 0.50 8.06
C LYS A 356 8.39 -0.13 7.20
N ASP A 357 8.21 -1.45 7.32
CA ASP A 357 7.20 -2.16 6.56
C ASP A 357 5.81 -2.02 7.22
N VAL A 358 4.76 -2.18 6.42
CA VAL A 358 3.35 -1.99 6.81
C VAL A 358 2.60 -3.27 6.49
N SER A 359 1.75 -3.75 7.41
CA SER A 359 0.86 -4.87 7.12
C SER A 359 -0.33 -4.40 6.27
N LEU A 360 -0.54 -5.04 5.12
CA LEU A 360 -1.75 -4.83 4.31
C LEU A 360 -2.81 -5.87 4.70
N PRO A 361 -4.06 -5.51 5.00
CA PRO A 361 -5.10 -6.50 5.30
C PRO A 361 -5.42 -7.39 4.08
N GLU A 362 -5.17 -8.70 4.19
CA GLU A 362 -5.60 -9.68 3.20
C GLU A 362 -7.12 -9.82 3.21
N THR A 363 -7.79 -9.25 2.21
CA THR A 363 -9.25 -9.26 2.12
C THR A 363 -9.65 -10.05 0.89
N LYS A 364 -10.20 -11.25 1.11
CA LYS A 364 -10.71 -12.08 0.02
C LYS A 364 -11.96 -11.45 -0.60
N ILE A 365 -11.82 -10.96 -1.82
CA ILE A 365 -12.92 -10.36 -2.60
C ILE A 365 -13.44 -11.39 -3.61
N SER A 366 -14.74 -11.64 -3.59
CA SER A 366 -15.37 -12.70 -4.42
C SER A 366 -15.92 -12.21 -5.76
N SER A 367 -16.08 -10.90 -5.93
CA SER A 367 -16.49 -10.24 -7.18
C SER A 367 -16.01 -8.79 -7.14
N ALA A 368 -15.36 -8.32 -8.21
CA ALA A 368 -14.91 -6.94 -8.32
C ALA A 368 -16.08 -5.94 -8.48
N GLN A 369 -17.24 -6.40 -8.97
CA GLN A 369 -18.44 -5.59 -9.15
C GLN A 369 -19.22 -5.39 -7.83
N ASN A 370 -19.09 -6.31 -6.88
CA ASN A 370 -19.68 -6.19 -5.55
C ASN A 370 -18.67 -6.60 -4.46
N PRO A 371 -17.61 -5.79 -4.23
CA PRO A 371 -16.54 -6.14 -3.29
C PRO A 371 -17.03 -6.32 -1.85
N ASN A 372 -18.08 -5.59 -1.48
CA ASN A 372 -18.69 -5.64 -0.16
C ASN A 372 -19.82 -6.69 -0.04
N GLY A 373 -20.12 -7.45 -1.10
CA GLY A 373 -21.30 -8.33 -1.17
C GLY A 373 -21.34 -9.45 -0.14
N ASN A 374 -20.18 -9.82 0.43
CA ASN A 374 -20.05 -10.82 1.49
C ASN A 374 -19.76 -10.19 2.88
N ILE A 375 -19.77 -8.86 3.00
CA ILE A 375 -19.56 -8.16 4.27
C ILE A 375 -20.89 -8.07 5.01
N GLY A 376 -20.98 -8.72 6.17
CA GLY A 376 -22.20 -8.69 6.98
C GLY A 376 -22.26 -9.81 8.03
N GLY A 377 -23.44 -10.42 8.16
CA GLY A 377 -23.74 -11.48 9.13
C GLY A 377 -24.03 -10.95 10.54
N ASN A 378 -23.99 -11.85 11.52
CA ASN A 378 -24.29 -11.54 12.91
C ASN A 378 -23.42 -10.38 13.46
N ARG A 379 -23.99 -9.55 14.34
CA ARG A 379 -23.21 -8.58 15.15
C ARG A 379 -22.13 -9.32 15.95
N PRO A 380 -20.97 -8.70 16.29
CA PRO A 380 -19.89 -9.37 17.02
C PRO A 380 -20.32 -10.14 18.28
N SER A 381 -21.29 -9.60 19.04
CA SER A 381 -21.87 -10.26 20.23
C SER A 381 -22.71 -11.52 19.95
N LYS A 382 -23.04 -11.78 18.68
CA LYS A 382 -23.77 -12.98 18.20
C LYS A 382 -22.88 -13.87 17.30
N ARG A 383 -21.54 -13.70 17.36
CA ARG A 383 -20.56 -14.53 16.64
C ARG A 383 -19.94 -15.53 17.61
N ASN A 384 -20.59 -16.68 17.75
CA ASN A 384 -20.21 -17.72 18.72
C ASN A 384 -18.99 -18.56 18.27
N ILE A 385 -18.57 -18.40 17.01
CA ILE A 385 -17.48 -19.16 16.37
C ILE A 385 -16.37 -18.17 16.01
N LEU A 386 -15.16 -18.42 16.51
CA LEU A 386 -13.96 -17.70 16.10
C LEU A 386 -13.32 -18.42 14.91
N ALA A 387 -13.56 -17.91 13.71
CA ALA A 387 -12.79 -18.32 12.54
C ALA A 387 -11.43 -17.62 12.54
N PHE A 388 -10.35 -18.38 12.42
CA PHE A 388 -9.04 -17.87 12.03
C PHE A 388 -8.58 -18.61 10.78
N PHE A 389 -7.89 -17.90 9.87
CA PHE A 389 -7.34 -18.50 8.67
C PHE A 389 -5.86 -18.76 8.88
N ALA A 390 -5.46 -20.03 8.84
CA ALA A 390 -4.07 -20.45 8.75
C ALA A 390 -3.91 -21.23 7.44
N GLY A 391 -2.98 -20.81 6.59
CA GLY A 391 -2.85 -21.32 5.22
C GLY A 391 -2.90 -22.85 5.12
N SER A 392 -3.62 -23.33 4.10
CA SER A 392 -3.92 -24.73 3.78
C SER A 392 -4.67 -25.60 4.82
N ALA A 393 -5.05 -25.09 5.99
CA ALA A 393 -5.87 -25.83 6.96
C ALA A 393 -7.00 -24.98 7.57
N PHE A 394 -8.25 -25.32 7.23
CA PHE A 394 -9.42 -24.81 7.96
C PHE A 394 -9.44 -25.39 9.38
N ALA A 395 -9.17 -24.55 10.38
CA ALA A 395 -9.31 -24.91 11.79
C ALA A 395 -10.46 -24.11 12.41
N LEU A 396 -11.67 -24.67 12.35
CA LEU A 396 -12.77 -24.24 13.20
C LEU A 396 -12.44 -24.63 14.65
N LYS A 397 -11.83 -23.72 15.42
CA LYS A 397 -11.81 -23.87 16.87
C LYS A 397 -13.21 -23.55 17.41
N GLY A 398 -13.69 -24.45 18.26
CA GLY A 398 -15.07 -24.49 18.71
C GLY A 398 -15.53 -23.27 19.51
N THR A 399 -16.81 -23.31 19.86
CA THR A 399 -17.52 -22.32 20.67
C THR A 399 -16.76 -21.95 21.94
N ARG A 400 -16.81 -20.65 22.30
CA ARG A 400 -16.52 -20.20 23.67
C ARG A 400 -17.55 -20.73 24.65
#